data_AF-A0A6V7RDS3-F1
#
_entry.id   AF-A0A6V7RDS3-F1
#
_cell.length_a   1.000
_cell.length_b   1.000
_cell.length_c   1.000
_cell.angle_alpha   90.00
_cell.angle_beta   90.00
_cell.angle_gamma   90.00
#
_symmetry.space_group_name_H-M   'P 1'
#
loop_
_entity.id
_entity.type
_entity.pdbx_description
1 polymer ?
#
loop_
_entity_poly.entity_id
_entity_poly.type
_entity_poly.pdbx_seq_one_letter_code
_entity_poly.pdbx_strand_id
1 'polypeptide(L)'
;MKNNILLKGLDISYSKEAGDFKKRMLGNAGTIYLKDLNIHLYSGEVLGLLSEKETLFYIKEVLTGTLNPSKGKITRYTSVLSLDVNDHTHNHFELGLFIEEMFEEYLGGKEYTVVIDKLLSKAIIRNNLKKAVKDLSRKQLAHILLEISSHVNVNVIIYNDFYQDLDDPEKFQSVVNEHEKNGRGVLLLESSIEAIEKMANYFTWVSYGQIRFEGSVERGVEIYSKYLKDKSKIKNVDEEALFDLEWKRRIFEDGDFSDQYKRLGRKQASILDNVNIQKIIVTMVLVFIMLVAILVIFMNITFIKEEPTFTEENQFEDVSDSERLAYAFSDRDGLTIGGEELPPYTLVEVVSSTEDTYTIQNKDQKETVGRDEVIYFNPASLYTEGDFMDLLQYTDPVIQNNYLFYSNYLNGDREFLEQNITFDSLDEYQGKVAGIPITYHFRGNTVFSMEFDGIENNSIVEDKKLSSDVTIFRVDGGFMIYDSQANKWNYMMR
;
A
#
# COMPACT_ATOMS: atom_id res chain seq x y z
N MET A 1 -7.42 7.99 42.77
CA MET A 1 -8.37 8.47 41.75
C MET A 1 -8.96 7.24 41.07
N LYS A 2 -10.29 7.10 41.00
CA LYS A 2 -10.90 6.05 40.17
C LYS A 2 -10.66 6.44 38.71
N ASN A 3 -9.89 5.66 37.95
CA ASN A 3 -9.77 5.79 36.49
C ASN A 3 -11.15 5.62 35.85
N ASN A 4 -11.86 6.72 35.64
CA ASN A 4 -13.17 6.70 34.99
C ASN A 4 -12.98 7.02 33.51
N ILE A 5 -12.84 5.96 32.72
CA ILE A 5 -12.77 6.07 31.25
C ILE A 5 -14.15 6.51 30.75
N LEU A 6 -14.20 7.58 29.96
CA LEU A 6 -15.43 8.12 29.37
C LEU A 6 -15.69 7.56 27.97
N LEU A 7 -14.63 7.41 27.18
CA LEU A 7 -14.67 6.85 25.84
C LEU A 7 -13.48 5.92 25.62
N LYS A 8 -13.74 4.75 25.04
CA LYS A 8 -12.76 3.71 24.80
C LYS A 8 -12.92 3.12 23.41
N GLY A 9 -11.90 3.28 22.58
CA GLY A 9 -11.71 2.63 21.30
C GLY A 9 -10.62 1.57 21.41
N LEU A 10 -10.93 0.32 21.07
CA LEU A 10 -9.97 -0.79 21.07
C LEU A 10 -9.87 -1.41 19.69
N ASP A 11 -8.64 -1.56 19.20
CA ASP A 11 -8.29 -2.16 17.90
C ASP A 11 -9.16 -1.64 16.76
N ILE A 12 -9.42 -0.33 16.75
CA ILE A 12 -10.31 0.30 15.77
C ILE A 12 -9.64 0.23 14.40
N SER A 13 -10.27 -0.50 13.49
CA SER A 13 -9.95 -0.42 12.06
C SER A 13 -11.20 -0.07 11.27
N TYR A 14 -11.04 0.72 10.23
CA TYR A 14 -12.11 1.11 9.32
C TYR A 14 -11.60 1.04 7.89
N SER A 15 -12.35 0.32 7.07
CA SER A 15 -12.15 0.17 5.64
C SER A 15 -13.45 0.51 4.92
N LYS A 16 -13.35 1.28 3.84
CA LYS A 16 -14.52 1.54 3.00
C LYS A 16 -14.70 0.36 2.06
N GLU A 17 -15.90 -0.23 1.98
CA GLU A 17 -16.16 -1.30 1.03
C GLU A 17 -15.87 -0.85 -0.41
N ALA A 18 -15.32 -1.74 -1.24
CA ALA A 18 -15.13 -1.47 -2.65
C ALA A 18 -16.49 -1.16 -3.31
N GLY A 19 -16.60 -0.05 -4.04
CA GLY A 19 -17.85 0.35 -4.70
C GLY A 19 -18.35 -0.65 -5.76
N ASP A 20 -17.45 -1.47 -6.29
CA ASP A 20 -17.74 -2.50 -7.30
C ASP A 20 -18.18 -3.81 -6.65
N PHE A 21 -19.37 -4.30 -7.05
CA PHE A 21 -19.95 -5.55 -6.60
C PHE A 21 -19.05 -6.77 -6.85
N LYS A 22 -18.33 -6.82 -7.98
CA LYS A 22 -17.41 -7.92 -8.27
C LYS A 22 -16.22 -7.94 -7.31
N LYS A 23 -15.66 -6.78 -6.99
CA LYS A 23 -14.56 -6.63 -6.01
C LYS A 23 -14.99 -7.01 -4.60
N ARG A 24 -16.23 -6.69 -4.22
CA ARG A 24 -16.83 -7.13 -2.94
C ARG A 24 -17.02 -8.65 -2.87
N MET A 25 -17.34 -9.30 -3.99
CA MET A 25 -17.55 -10.75 -4.05
C MET A 25 -16.22 -11.53 -3.94
N LEU A 26 -15.13 -10.97 -4.47
CA LEU A 26 -13.79 -11.55 -4.44
C LEU A 26 -13.05 -11.35 -3.12
N GLY A 27 -13.65 -10.67 -2.13
CA GLY A 27 -13.05 -10.52 -0.80
C GLY A 27 -12.03 -9.39 -0.67
N ASN A 28 -11.91 -8.51 -1.67
CA ASN A 28 -11.06 -7.33 -1.54
C ASN A 28 -11.68 -6.36 -0.53
N ALA A 29 -11.08 -6.29 0.65
CA ALA A 29 -11.31 -5.21 1.59
C ALA A 29 -10.92 -3.91 0.88
N GLY A 30 -11.87 -2.99 0.70
CA GLY A 30 -11.55 -1.72 0.05
C GLY A 30 -10.58 -0.88 0.89
N THR A 31 -10.33 0.36 0.48
CA THR A 31 -9.29 1.21 1.08
C THR A 31 -9.40 1.28 2.61
N ILE A 32 -8.31 0.92 3.29
CA ILE A 32 -8.18 0.99 4.75
C ILE A 32 -7.81 2.44 5.10
N TYR A 33 -8.61 3.05 5.98
CA TYR A 33 -8.39 4.42 6.45
C TYR A 33 -7.90 4.47 7.89
N LEU A 34 -8.29 3.49 8.70
CA LEU A 34 -7.90 3.34 10.09
C LEU A 34 -7.45 1.90 10.31
N LYS A 35 -6.33 1.71 11.01
CA LYS A 35 -5.78 0.38 11.32
C LYS A 35 -5.32 0.26 12.76
N ASP A 36 -6.04 -0.57 13.52
CA ASP A 36 -5.73 -1.00 14.88
C ASP A 36 -5.46 0.16 15.87
N LEU A 37 -6.24 1.25 15.76
CA LEU A 37 -6.12 2.38 16.67
C LEU A 37 -6.69 2.02 18.05
N ASN A 38 -5.94 2.36 19.09
CA ASN A 38 -6.37 2.29 20.47
C ASN A 38 -6.48 3.71 21.02
N ILE A 39 -7.67 4.11 21.46
CA ILE A 39 -7.96 5.48 21.93
C ILE A 39 -8.67 5.39 23.28
N HIS A 40 -8.13 6.07 24.28
CA HIS A 40 -8.72 6.15 25.62
C HIS A 40 -8.88 7.61 26.01
N LEU A 41 -10.07 7.98 26.45
CA LEU A 41 -10.34 9.31 27.00
C LEU A 41 -10.87 9.18 28.42
N TYR A 42 -10.17 9.80 29.36
CA TYR A 42 -10.50 9.82 30.77
C TYR A 42 -11.25 11.11 31.16
N SER A 43 -11.91 11.08 32.32
CA SER A 43 -12.55 12.27 32.88
C SER A 43 -11.52 13.32 33.28
N GLY A 44 -11.74 14.57 32.84
CA GLY A 44 -10.84 15.70 33.08
C GLY A 44 -9.57 15.68 32.22
N GLU A 45 -9.53 14.88 31.16
CA GLU A 45 -8.41 14.81 30.23
C GLU A 45 -8.72 15.59 28.95
N VAL A 46 -7.75 16.38 28.48
CA VAL A 46 -7.71 16.89 27.10
C VAL A 46 -6.73 16.03 26.30
N LEU A 47 -7.26 15.14 25.47
CA LEU A 47 -6.50 14.31 24.54
C LEU A 47 -6.36 15.04 23.20
N GLY A 48 -5.14 15.40 22.83
CA GLY A 48 -4.82 15.88 21.49
C GLY A 48 -4.53 14.72 20.55
N LEU A 49 -5.18 14.68 19.40
CA LEU A 49 -4.91 13.73 18.32
C LEU A 49 -4.57 14.49 17.04
N LEU A 50 -3.32 14.35 16.59
CA LEU A 50 -2.82 14.97 15.36
C LEU A 50 -2.90 13.99 14.20
N SER A 51 -3.50 14.40 13.09
CA SER A 51 -3.50 13.63 11.84
C SER A 51 -3.92 14.48 10.64
N GLU A 52 -3.84 13.91 9.44
CA GLU A 52 -4.43 14.50 8.23
C GLU A 52 -5.97 14.54 8.32
N LYS A 53 -6.58 15.58 7.73
CA LYS A 53 -8.01 15.89 7.83
C LYS A 53 -8.93 14.71 7.48
N GLU A 54 -8.59 13.95 6.44
CA GLU A 54 -9.37 12.77 6.04
C GLU A 54 -9.35 11.68 7.13
N THR A 55 -8.20 11.42 7.73
CA THR A 55 -8.11 10.44 8.83
C THR A 55 -8.86 10.93 10.06
N LEU A 56 -8.76 12.22 10.39
CA LEU A 56 -9.51 12.82 11.50
C LEU A 56 -11.03 12.68 11.30
N PHE A 57 -11.53 12.91 10.09
CA PHE A 57 -12.93 12.66 9.74
C PHE A 57 -13.35 11.22 10.06
N TYR A 58 -12.60 10.21 9.59
CA TYR A 58 -12.94 8.82 9.89
C TYR A 58 -12.84 8.49 11.38
N ILE A 59 -11.83 9.00 12.09
CA ILE A 59 -11.72 8.84 13.54
C ILE A 59 -12.96 9.42 14.23
N LYS A 60 -13.35 10.65 13.88
CA LYS A 60 -14.53 11.33 14.42
C LYS A 60 -15.78 10.48 14.20
N GLU A 61 -16.10 10.14 12.94
CA GLU A 61 -17.31 9.39 12.58
C GLU A 61 -17.39 8.01 13.25
N VAL A 62 -16.24 7.33 13.37
CA VAL A 62 -16.16 6.03 14.03
C VAL A 62 -16.35 6.20 15.55
N LEU A 63 -15.67 7.18 16.16
CA LEU A 63 -15.79 7.46 17.59
C LEU A 63 -17.16 8.00 18.00
N THR A 64 -17.89 8.72 17.15
CA THR A 64 -19.28 9.15 17.41
C THR A 64 -20.29 8.04 17.14
N GLY A 65 -19.97 7.12 16.22
CA GLY A 65 -20.79 5.96 15.89
C GLY A 65 -21.65 6.16 14.65
N THR A 66 -21.43 7.24 13.88
CA THR A 66 -21.99 7.38 12.53
C THR A 66 -21.46 6.30 11.60
N LEU A 67 -20.17 5.94 11.76
CA LEU A 67 -19.54 4.83 11.06
C LEU A 67 -19.25 3.69 12.02
N ASN A 68 -19.56 2.47 11.60
CA ASN A 68 -19.18 1.28 12.34
C ASN A 68 -17.75 0.87 11.94
N PRO A 69 -16.87 0.57 12.90
CA PRO A 69 -15.55 0.08 12.57
C PRO A 69 -15.64 -1.32 11.95
N SER A 70 -14.78 -1.60 10.97
CA SER A 70 -14.64 -2.93 10.35
C SER A 70 -14.08 -3.96 11.34
N LYS A 71 -13.22 -3.51 12.26
CA LYS A 71 -12.64 -4.31 13.35
C LYS A 71 -12.54 -3.46 14.62
N GLY A 72 -12.58 -4.13 15.76
CA GLY A 72 -12.44 -3.48 17.07
C GLY A 72 -13.78 -3.13 17.70
N LYS A 73 -13.73 -2.36 18.79
CA LYS A 73 -14.91 -1.99 19.55
C LYS A 73 -14.78 -0.59 20.12
N ILE A 74 -15.90 0.14 20.09
CA ILE A 74 -16.03 1.46 20.69
C ILE A 74 -17.04 1.37 21.82
N THR A 75 -16.63 1.84 23.00
CA THR A 75 -17.48 1.88 24.19
C THR A 75 -17.52 3.33 24.68
N ARG A 76 -18.71 3.91 24.65
CA ARG A 76 -19.00 5.25 25.18
C ARG A 76 -19.73 5.04 26.50
N TYR A 77 -19.15 5.50 27.60
CA TYR A 77 -19.75 5.35 28.93
C TYR A 77 -20.70 6.51 29.26
N THR A 78 -20.80 7.50 28.37
CA THR A 78 -21.53 8.75 28.57
C THR A 78 -21.90 9.42 27.24
N SER A 79 -22.70 10.50 27.30
CA SER A 79 -22.99 11.40 26.18
C SER A 79 -21.73 12.03 25.57
N VAL A 80 -21.73 12.12 24.24
CA VAL A 80 -20.66 12.68 23.41
C VAL A 80 -21.27 13.78 22.55
N LEU A 81 -20.69 14.98 22.58
CA LEU A 81 -20.95 16.03 21.61
C LEU A 81 -19.78 16.07 20.62
N SER A 82 -20.07 15.96 19.33
CA SER A 82 -19.07 16.11 18.28
C SER A 82 -19.32 17.36 17.49
N LEU A 83 -18.29 18.17 17.31
CA LEU A 83 -18.36 19.45 16.64
C LEU A 83 -17.36 19.45 15.50
N ASP A 84 -17.87 19.72 14.29
CA ASP A 84 -17.11 19.88 13.06
C ASP A 84 -17.79 20.96 12.21
N VAL A 85 -17.05 21.96 11.78
CA VAL A 85 -17.58 23.02 10.90
C VAL A 85 -18.07 22.42 9.58
N ASN A 86 -17.38 21.41 9.06
CA ASN A 86 -17.69 20.79 7.78
C ASN A 86 -19.08 20.14 7.76
N ASP A 87 -19.52 19.57 8.88
CA ASP A 87 -20.81 18.86 9.01
C ASP A 87 -22.01 19.79 8.74
N HIS A 88 -21.83 21.11 8.87
CA HIS A 88 -22.91 22.07 8.76
C HIS A 88 -22.78 23.01 7.54
N THR A 89 -21.75 22.83 6.71
CA THR A 89 -21.51 23.69 5.52
C THR A 89 -22.63 23.63 4.48
N HIS A 90 -23.43 22.56 4.49
CA HIS A 90 -24.57 22.35 3.58
C HIS A 90 -25.91 22.45 4.30
N ASN A 91 -25.95 22.94 5.55
CA ASN A 91 -27.18 23.03 6.33
C ASN A 91 -28.03 24.25 5.89
N HIS A 92 -29.25 23.97 5.42
CA HIS A 92 -30.17 24.98 4.90
C HIS A 92 -31.08 25.64 5.96
N PHE A 93 -31.10 25.12 7.19
CA PHE A 93 -31.93 25.67 8.27
C PHE A 93 -31.44 27.04 8.72
N GLU A 94 -32.36 27.87 9.20
CA GLU A 94 -32.02 29.13 9.85
C GLU A 94 -31.21 28.87 11.13
N LEU A 95 -30.24 29.74 11.42
CA LEU A 95 -29.38 29.61 12.59
C LEU A 95 -30.16 29.52 13.91
N GLY A 96 -31.27 30.27 14.03
CA GLY A 96 -32.12 30.20 15.23
C GLY A 96 -32.65 28.78 15.47
N LEU A 97 -33.25 28.17 14.44
CA LEU A 97 -33.78 26.81 14.51
C LEU A 97 -32.67 25.77 14.77
N PHE A 98 -31.52 25.93 14.09
CA PHE A 98 -30.36 25.06 14.31
C PHE A 98 -29.89 25.07 15.77
N ILE A 99 -29.84 26.24 16.42
CA ILE A 99 -29.46 26.33 17.84
C ILE A 99 -30.52 25.68 18.73
N GLU A 100 -31.81 25.91 18.46
CA GLU A 100 -32.90 25.30 19.23
C GLU A 100 -32.81 23.77 19.18
N GLU A 101 -32.73 23.19 17.98
CA GLU A 101 -32.59 21.73 17.77
C GLU A 101 -31.36 21.16 18.49
N MET A 102 -30.22 21.86 18.41
CA MET A 102 -28.98 21.48 19.08
C MET A 102 -29.10 21.45 20.61
N PHE A 103 -30.03 22.19 21.22
CA PHE A 103 -30.19 22.27 22.69
C PHE A 103 -31.35 21.45 23.23
N GLU A 104 -32.38 21.18 22.43
CA GLU A 104 -33.53 20.36 22.83
C GLU A 104 -33.11 18.96 23.33
N GLU A 105 -32.02 18.40 22.78
CA GLU A 105 -31.51 17.09 23.19
C GLU A 105 -30.74 17.10 24.52
N TYR A 106 -30.24 18.26 24.96
CA TYR A 106 -29.30 18.33 26.10
C TYR A 106 -29.81 19.15 27.28
N LEU A 107 -30.81 20.01 27.09
CA LEU A 107 -31.35 20.89 28.13
C LEU A 107 -32.87 20.76 28.23
N GLY A 108 -33.39 20.79 29.47
CA GLY A 108 -34.82 20.73 29.74
C GLY A 108 -35.32 21.91 30.57
N GLY A 109 -36.58 22.29 30.36
CA GLY A 109 -37.32 23.20 31.24
C GLY A 109 -36.71 24.60 31.35
N LYS A 110 -36.51 25.11 32.58
CA LYS A 110 -36.06 26.49 32.83
C LYS A 110 -34.61 26.74 32.44
N GLU A 111 -33.77 25.72 32.48
CA GLU A 111 -32.35 25.81 32.12
C GLU A 111 -32.18 26.12 30.63
N TYR A 112 -32.98 25.47 29.79
CA TYR A 112 -33.05 25.71 28.36
C TYR A 112 -33.29 27.20 28.05
N THR A 113 -34.34 27.81 28.62
CA THR A 113 -34.68 29.22 28.36
C THR A 113 -33.55 30.17 28.73
N VAL A 114 -32.92 29.97 29.90
CA VAL A 114 -31.82 30.85 30.36
C VAL A 114 -30.59 30.73 29.47
N VAL A 115 -30.24 29.51 29.04
CA VAL A 115 -29.09 29.27 28.17
C VAL A 115 -29.32 29.84 26.77
N ILE A 116 -30.51 29.61 26.20
CA ILE A 116 -30.88 30.15 24.90
C ILE A 116 -30.86 31.68 24.92
N ASP A 117 -31.49 32.33 25.91
CA ASP A 117 -31.45 33.80 26.03
C ASP A 117 -30.02 34.34 26.09
N LYS A 118 -29.14 33.66 26.84
CA LYS A 118 -27.72 34.03 26.94
C LYS A 118 -27.01 33.87 25.59
N LEU A 119 -27.25 32.80 24.86
CA LEU A 119 -26.67 32.56 23.52
C LEU A 119 -27.17 33.57 22.50
N LEU A 120 -28.49 33.78 22.43
CA LEU A 120 -29.13 34.74 21.52
C LEU A 120 -28.70 36.19 21.80
N SER A 121 -28.20 36.49 23.01
CA SER A 121 -27.62 37.81 23.34
C SER A 121 -26.25 38.06 22.69
N LYS A 122 -25.52 37.01 22.27
CA LYS A 122 -24.20 37.14 21.64
C LYS A 122 -24.33 37.79 20.28
N ALA A 123 -23.51 38.82 20.02
CA ALA A 123 -23.61 39.61 18.78
C ALA A 123 -23.50 38.75 17.51
N ILE A 124 -22.58 37.78 17.50
CA ILE A 124 -22.38 36.86 16.37
C ILE A 124 -23.60 35.97 16.09
N ILE A 125 -24.32 35.53 17.13
CA ILE A 125 -25.54 34.73 16.96
C ILE A 125 -26.70 35.65 16.58
N ARG A 126 -26.97 36.70 17.38
CA ARG A 126 -28.06 37.65 17.19
C ARG A 126 -28.12 38.24 15.78
N ASN A 127 -26.96 38.64 15.25
CA ASN A 127 -26.87 39.30 13.94
C ASN A 127 -27.08 38.33 12.76
N ASN A 128 -27.12 37.01 13.02
CA ASN A 128 -27.19 35.97 11.99
C ASN A 128 -28.37 35.00 12.16
N LEU A 129 -29.27 35.21 13.13
CA LEU A 129 -30.34 34.26 13.48
C LEU A 129 -31.21 33.81 12.29
N LYS A 130 -31.51 34.72 11.37
CA LYS A 130 -32.37 34.46 10.19
C LYS A 130 -31.59 34.00 8.95
N LYS A 131 -30.26 33.88 9.05
CA LYS A 131 -29.46 33.37 7.94
C LYS A 131 -29.49 31.85 7.98
N ALA A 132 -29.47 31.22 6.80
CA ALA A 132 -29.22 29.79 6.74
C ALA A 132 -27.80 29.49 7.23
N VAL A 133 -27.61 28.35 7.90
CA VAL A 133 -26.29 27.96 8.45
C VAL A 133 -25.22 27.89 7.36
N LYS A 134 -25.54 27.35 6.19
CA LYS A 134 -24.66 27.31 5.01
C LYS A 134 -24.21 28.68 4.50
N ASP A 135 -24.91 29.77 4.85
CA ASP A 135 -24.59 31.14 4.42
C ASP A 135 -23.67 31.86 5.42
N LEU A 136 -23.31 31.21 6.53
CA LEU A 136 -22.32 31.69 7.49
C LEU A 136 -20.91 31.37 6.99
N SER A 137 -19.96 32.25 7.29
CA SER A 137 -18.56 31.90 7.06
C SER A 137 -18.15 30.76 7.99
N ARG A 138 -17.17 29.94 7.57
CA ARG A 138 -16.59 28.88 8.42
C ARG A 138 -16.20 29.39 9.81
N LYS A 139 -15.59 30.58 9.85
CA LYS A 139 -15.23 31.29 11.09
C LYS A 139 -16.42 31.61 11.96
N GLN A 140 -17.49 32.14 11.37
CA GLN A 140 -18.71 32.44 12.11
C GLN A 140 -19.31 31.17 12.72
N LEU A 141 -19.36 30.10 11.91
CA LEU A 141 -19.89 28.81 12.32
C LEU A 141 -19.03 28.19 13.44
N ALA A 142 -17.69 28.20 13.33
CA ALA A 142 -16.78 27.72 14.38
C ALA A 142 -17.00 28.46 15.71
N HIS A 143 -17.09 29.79 15.68
CA HIS A 143 -17.38 30.59 16.88
C HIS A 143 -18.75 30.26 17.49
N ILE A 144 -19.78 30.05 16.67
CA ILE A 144 -21.11 29.67 17.14
C ILE A 144 -21.08 28.29 17.80
N LEU A 145 -20.48 27.28 17.15
CA LEU A 145 -20.34 25.93 17.69
C LEU A 145 -19.55 25.93 19.00
N LEU A 146 -18.50 26.75 19.10
CA LEU A 146 -17.74 26.93 20.33
C LEU A 146 -18.60 27.52 21.46
N GLU A 147 -19.39 28.56 21.17
CA GLU A 147 -20.32 29.14 22.16
C GLU A 147 -21.40 28.14 22.60
N ILE A 148 -21.94 27.33 21.68
CA ILE A 148 -22.86 26.23 21.99
C ILE A 148 -22.19 25.25 22.95
N SER A 149 -20.98 24.79 22.64
CA SER A 149 -20.24 23.80 23.45
C SER A 149 -20.04 24.24 24.91
N SER A 150 -19.83 25.54 25.13
CA SER A 150 -19.65 26.12 26.47
C SER A 150 -20.91 26.07 27.36
N HIS A 151 -22.07 25.79 26.77
CA HIS A 151 -23.36 25.80 27.44
C HIS A 151 -24.10 24.45 27.42
N VAL A 152 -23.61 23.47 26.67
CA VAL A 152 -24.17 22.10 26.65
C VAL A 152 -23.67 21.30 27.86
N ASN A 153 -24.54 20.45 28.43
CA ASN A 153 -24.21 19.56 29.54
C ASN A 153 -23.87 18.13 29.05
N VAL A 154 -22.64 17.96 28.57
CA VAL A 154 -22.09 16.68 28.10
C VAL A 154 -20.77 16.36 28.80
N ASN A 155 -20.45 15.08 28.89
CA ASN A 155 -19.22 14.62 29.57
C ASN A 155 -18.04 14.44 28.61
N VAL A 156 -18.29 14.23 27.31
CA VAL A 156 -17.25 14.15 26.27
C VAL A 156 -17.55 15.16 25.17
N ILE A 157 -16.55 15.93 24.78
CA ILE A 157 -16.63 16.87 23.66
C ILE A 157 -15.50 16.58 22.68
N ILE A 158 -15.84 16.42 21.41
CA ILE A 158 -14.90 16.23 20.31
C ILE A 158 -14.91 17.50 19.46
N TYR A 159 -13.75 18.16 19.33
CA TYR A 159 -13.55 19.25 18.38
C TYR A 159 -12.74 18.72 17.21
N ASN A 160 -13.30 18.80 15.99
CA ASN A 160 -12.64 18.32 14.78
C ASN A 160 -12.17 19.47 13.87
N ASP A 161 -10.85 19.64 13.80
CA ASP A 161 -10.12 20.62 12.99
C ASP A 161 -10.59 22.07 13.22
N PHE A 162 -10.90 22.40 14.48
CA PHE A 162 -11.50 23.68 14.87
C PHE A 162 -10.51 24.82 14.89
N TYR A 163 -9.28 24.55 15.33
CA TYR A 163 -8.32 25.61 15.60
C TYR A 163 -8.02 26.49 14.38
N GLN A 164 -7.98 25.90 13.18
CA GLN A 164 -7.74 26.64 11.93
C GLN A 164 -8.91 27.53 11.50
N ASP A 165 -10.12 27.21 11.90
CA ASP A 165 -11.33 27.98 11.55
C ASP A 165 -11.63 29.09 12.56
N LEU A 166 -10.87 29.21 13.66
CA LEU A 166 -11.08 30.21 14.71
C LEU A 166 -10.11 31.40 14.61
N ASP A 167 -10.64 32.60 14.78
CA ASP A 167 -9.83 33.84 14.84
C ASP A 167 -9.40 34.20 16.27
N ASP A 168 -9.96 33.54 17.28
CA ASP A 168 -9.69 33.78 18.70
C ASP A 168 -9.27 32.47 19.40
N PRO A 169 -7.99 32.06 19.28
CA PRO A 169 -7.49 30.84 19.90
C PRO A 169 -7.45 30.92 21.43
N GLU A 170 -7.38 32.11 22.02
CA GLU A 170 -7.40 32.29 23.48
C GLU A 170 -8.79 31.95 24.05
N LYS A 171 -9.85 32.39 23.38
CA LYS A 171 -11.22 31.98 23.71
C LYS A 171 -11.38 30.47 23.65
N PHE A 172 -10.85 29.82 22.60
CA PHE A 172 -10.93 28.37 22.47
C PHE A 172 -10.23 27.65 23.62
N GLN A 173 -9.00 28.06 23.93
CA GLN A 173 -8.24 27.53 25.06
C GLN A 173 -9.01 27.72 26.38
N SER A 174 -9.62 28.89 26.59
CA SER A 174 -10.41 29.17 27.79
C SER A 174 -11.59 28.21 27.94
N VAL A 175 -12.32 27.94 26.86
CA VAL A 175 -13.45 26.99 26.85
C VAL A 175 -12.99 25.56 27.09
N VAL A 176 -11.90 25.12 26.45
CA VAL A 176 -11.31 23.80 26.67
C VAL A 176 -10.87 23.62 28.13
N ASN A 177 -10.17 24.61 28.69
CA ASN A 177 -9.75 24.62 30.09
C ASN A 177 -10.95 24.60 31.06
N GLU A 178 -12.06 25.25 30.70
CA GLU A 178 -13.29 25.19 31.49
C GLU A 178 -13.90 23.78 31.48
N HIS A 179 -13.92 23.11 30.32
CA HIS A 179 -14.38 21.73 30.21
C HIS A 179 -13.51 20.76 31.02
N GLU A 180 -12.19 20.88 30.91
CA GLU A 180 -11.22 20.10 31.69
C GLU A 180 -11.44 20.28 33.20
N LYS A 181 -11.51 21.53 33.68
CA LYS A 181 -11.77 21.86 35.10
C LYS A 181 -13.09 21.30 35.61
N ASN A 182 -14.10 21.22 34.75
CA ASN A 182 -15.39 20.63 35.06
C ASN A 182 -15.39 19.08 35.01
N GLY A 183 -14.22 18.45 34.81
CA GLY A 183 -14.06 17.01 34.76
C GLY A 183 -14.56 16.35 33.48
N ARG A 184 -14.83 17.13 32.43
CA ARG A 184 -15.23 16.63 31.12
C ARG A 184 -13.99 16.12 30.37
N GLY A 185 -14.17 15.10 29.54
CA GLY A 185 -13.15 14.66 28.59
C GLY A 185 -13.25 15.48 27.32
N VAL A 186 -12.12 15.99 26.82
CA VAL A 186 -12.05 16.73 25.56
C VAL A 186 -11.13 15.99 24.61
N LEU A 187 -11.60 15.75 23.39
CA LEU A 187 -10.81 15.20 22.30
C LEU A 187 -10.59 16.28 21.25
N LEU A 188 -9.34 16.74 21.12
CA LEU A 188 -8.91 17.71 20.11
C LEU A 188 -8.36 16.95 18.90
N LEU A 189 -9.20 16.75 17.89
CA LEU A 189 -8.80 16.15 16.61
C LEU A 189 -8.32 17.28 15.70
N GLU A 190 -7.00 17.48 15.55
CA GLU A 190 -6.48 18.67 14.89
C GLU A 190 -5.49 18.31 13.77
N SER A 191 -5.52 19.08 12.67
CA SER A 191 -4.54 18.91 11.58
C SER A 191 -3.27 19.74 11.77
N SER A 192 -3.24 20.63 12.77
CA SER A 192 -2.05 21.35 13.21
C SER A 192 -1.72 21.06 14.67
N ILE A 193 -0.43 21.07 14.99
CA ILE A 193 0.05 20.74 16.35
C ILE A 193 -0.17 21.87 17.37
N GLU A 194 -0.35 23.11 16.89
CA GLU A 194 -0.38 24.31 17.74
C GLU A 194 -1.48 24.27 18.80
N ALA A 195 -2.67 23.77 18.45
CA ALA A 195 -3.78 23.62 19.37
C ALA A 195 -3.46 22.59 20.46
N ILE A 196 -2.89 21.46 20.04
CA ILE A 196 -2.53 20.35 20.91
C ILE A 196 -1.46 20.79 21.91
N GLU A 197 -0.40 21.47 21.44
CA GLU A 197 0.67 21.97 22.28
C GLU A 197 0.17 22.94 23.37
N LYS A 198 -0.81 23.79 23.04
CA LYS A 198 -1.34 24.81 23.96
C LYS A 198 -2.37 24.28 24.96
N MET A 199 -3.09 23.21 24.61
CA MET A 199 -4.34 22.85 25.31
C MET A 199 -4.41 21.40 25.77
N ALA A 200 -3.66 20.47 25.16
CA ALA A 200 -3.75 19.06 25.51
C ALA A 200 -2.90 18.70 26.74
N ASN A 201 -3.31 17.66 27.46
CA ASN A 201 -2.54 17.03 28.54
C ASN A 201 -1.81 15.78 28.03
N TYR A 202 -2.41 15.10 27.05
CA TYR A 202 -1.92 13.88 26.44
C TYR A 202 -1.98 13.98 24.92
N PHE A 203 -1.06 13.31 24.23
CA PHE A 203 -0.89 13.48 22.80
C PHE A 203 -0.78 12.14 22.08
N THR A 204 -1.58 11.98 21.03
CA THR A 204 -1.51 10.90 20.05
C THR A 204 -1.25 11.46 18.66
N TRP A 205 -0.23 10.96 17.98
CA TRP A 205 0.00 11.25 16.57
C TRP A 205 -0.39 10.05 15.73
N VAL A 206 -1.33 10.27 14.80
CA VAL A 206 -1.77 9.29 13.82
C VAL A 206 -1.29 9.71 12.43
N SER A 207 -0.83 8.74 11.64
CA SER A 207 -0.44 8.95 10.26
C SER A 207 -0.61 7.65 9.48
N TYR A 208 -1.09 7.75 8.24
CA TYR A 208 -1.49 6.60 7.42
C TYR A 208 -2.43 5.65 8.19
N GLY A 209 -3.42 6.23 8.88
CA GLY A 209 -4.40 5.49 9.68
C GLY A 209 -3.84 4.73 10.88
N GLN A 210 -2.59 4.96 11.29
CA GLN A 210 -1.91 4.20 12.35
C GLN A 210 -1.32 5.15 13.41
N ILE A 211 -1.32 4.71 14.67
CA ILE A 211 -0.69 5.46 15.76
C ILE A 211 0.84 5.36 15.60
N ARG A 212 1.50 6.51 15.48
CA ARG A 212 2.96 6.64 15.44
C ARG A 212 3.57 6.94 16.79
N PHE A 213 2.82 7.69 17.58
CA PHE A 213 3.25 8.11 18.91
C PHE A 213 2.03 8.29 19.80
N GLU A 214 2.17 7.90 21.06
CA GLU A 214 1.22 8.12 22.13
C GLU A 214 2.02 8.43 23.40
N GLY A 215 1.70 9.52 24.09
CA GLY A 215 2.45 9.93 25.28
C GLY A 215 2.24 11.38 25.69
N SER A 216 3.23 11.92 26.42
CA SER A 216 3.24 13.32 26.85
C SER A 216 3.34 14.28 25.65
N VAL A 217 2.67 15.41 25.75
CA VAL A 217 2.67 16.47 24.73
C VAL A 217 4.09 16.92 24.36
N GLU A 218 4.91 17.28 25.35
CA GLU A 218 6.30 17.73 25.13
C GLU A 218 7.08 16.74 24.26
N ARG A 219 7.10 15.47 24.65
CA ARG A 219 7.83 14.43 23.91
C ARG A 219 7.29 14.22 22.49
N GLY A 220 5.97 14.24 22.32
CA GLY A 220 5.43 14.04 20.98
C GLY A 220 5.60 15.25 20.08
N VAL A 221 5.57 16.48 20.62
CA VAL A 221 5.94 17.69 19.87
C VAL A 221 7.37 17.57 19.35
N GLU A 222 8.32 17.18 20.20
CA GLU A 222 9.70 16.95 19.76
C GLU A 222 9.80 15.92 18.62
N ILE A 223 9.10 14.78 18.76
CA ILE A 223 9.08 13.71 17.75
C ILE A 223 8.47 14.20 16.44
N TYR A 224 7.35 14.90 16.51
CA TYR A 224 6.65 15.42 15.34
C TYR A 224 7.44 16.54 14.66
N SER A 225 8.05 17.45 15.41
CA SER A 225 8.92 18.49 14.86
C SER A 225 10.16 17.89 14.19
N LYS A 226 10.76 16.84 14.77
CA LYS A 226 11.84 16.10 14.12
C LYS A 226 11.36 15.47 12.82
N TYR A 227 10.20 14.83 12.84
CA TYR A 227 9.57 14.26 11.64
C TYR A 227 9.36 15.32 10.54
N LEU A 228 8.81 16.49 10.87
CA LEU A 228 8.63 17.59 9.91
C LEU A 228 9.97 18.10 9.37
N LYS A 229 11.00 18.17 10.21
CA LYS A 229 12.36 18.55 9.80
C LYS A 229 13.00 17.52 8.87
N ASP A 230 12.72 16.24 9.08
CA ASP A 230 13.21 15.18 8.20
C ASP A 230 12.40 15.16 6.89
N LYS A 231 11.08 15.36 6.97
CA LYS A 231 10.20 15.52 5.80
C LYS A 231 10.57 16.73 4.95
N SER A 232 10.98 17.86 5.55
CA SER A 232 11.36 19.06 4.79
C SER A 232 12.70 18.97 4.07
N LYS A 233 13.51 17.94 4.37
CA LYS A 233 14.78 17.67 3.66
C LYS A 233 14.58 16.87 2.38
N ILE A 234 13.40 16.31 2.16
CA ILE A 234 13.03 15.58 0.95
C ILE A 234 13.04 16.57 -0.21
N LYS A 235 13.77 16.25 -1.28
CA LYS A 235 13.97 17.17 -2.42
C LYS A 235 13.33 16.72 -3.72
N ASN A 236 13.08 15.42 -3.85
CA ASN A 236 12.53 14.82 -5.05
C ASN A 236 11.36 13.89 -4.72
N VAL A 237 10.63 13.50 -5.77
CA VAL A 237 9.41 12.70 -5.67
C VAL A 237 9.71 11.28 -5.17
N ASP A 238 10.89 10.74 -5.47
CA ASP A 238 11.30 9.38 -5.07
C ASP A 238 11.61 9.29 -3.57
N GLU A 239 12.34 10.27 -3.03
CA GLU A 239 12.54 10.39 -1.58
C GLU A 239 11.20 10.57 -0.86
N GLU A 240 10.22 11.27 -1.45
CA GLU A 240 8.86 11.41 -0.89
C GLU A 240 8.06 10.09 -0.92
N ALA A 241 8.19 9.32 -2.00
CA ALA A 241 7.56 8.01 -2.13
C ALA A 241 8.11 7.03 -1.10
N LEU A 242 9.44 7.00 -0.94
CA LEU A 242 10.16 6.17 0.03
C LEU A 242 10.01 6.66 1.47
N PHE A 243 9.76 7.96 1.67
CA PHE A 243 9.50 8.50 2.98
C PHE A 243 8.27 7.83 3.59
N ASP A 244 8.47 7.27 4.77
CA ASP A 244 7.47 6.48 5.49
C ASP A 244 6.94 5.24 4.75
N LEU A 245 7.68 4.69 3.79
CA LEU A 245 7.26 3.50 3.03
C LEU A 245 6.85 2.34 3.94
N GLU A 246 7.57 2.10 5.04
CA GLU A 246 7.19 1.07 6.01
C GLU A 246 5.81 1.33 6.64
N TRP A 247 5.50 2.58 6.99
CA TRP A 247 4.18 2.94 7.53
C TRP A 247 3.09 2.78 6.47
N LYS A 248 3.37 3.20 5.23
CA LYS A 248 2.46 3.04 4.09
C LYS A 248 2.18 1.56 3.81
N ARG A 249 3.21 0.70 3.80
CA ARG A 249 3.09 -0.75 3.58
C ARG A 249 2.34 -1.45 4.69
N ARG A 250 2.61 -1.11 5.95
CA ARG A 250 1.94 -1.73 7.10
C ARG A 250 0.43 -1.64 6.99
N ILE A 251 -0.14 -0.57 6.42
CA ILE A 251 -1.61 -0.47 6.32
C ILE A 251 -2.21 -1.60 5.45
N PHE A 252 -1.46 -2.11 4.47
CA PHE A 252 -1.90 -3.15 3.53
C PHE A 252 -1.55 -4.57 3.99
N GLU A 253 -0.43 -4.75 4.70
CA GLU A 253 0.11 -6.10 5.04
C GLU A 253 -0.80 -6.94 5.96
N ASP A 254 -1.68 -6.35 6.79
CA ASP A 254 -2.59 -7.13 7.66
C ASP A 254 -4.03 -7.27 7.12
N GLY A 255 -4.36 -6.55 6.05
CA GLY A 255 -5.67 -6.60 5.39
C GLY A 255 -5.88 -7.91 4.63
N ASP A 256 -4.88 -8.35 3.86
CA ASP A 256 -4.98 -9.54 3.01
C ASP A 256 -4.97 -10.87 3.79
N PHE A 257 -4.28 -10.93 4.95
CA PHE A 257 -4.16 -12.19 5.70
C PHE A 257 -5.33 -12.46 6.67
N SER A 258 -6.14 -11.45 7.03
CA SER A 258 -7.17 -11.62 8.07
C SER A 258 -8.58 -11.89 7.53
N ASP A 259 -8.92 -11.40 6.34
CA ASP A 259 -10.26 -11.58 5.74
C ASP A 259 -10.44 -12.93 5.03
N GLN A 260 -9.36 -13.59 4.60
CA GLN A 260 -9.43 -14.92 3.99
C GLN A 260 -9.87 -16.02 4.97
N TYR A 261 -9.76 -15.82 6.30
CA TYR A 261 -10.09 -16.85 7.29
C TYR A 261 -11.41 -16.65 8.04
N LYS A 262 -12.04 -15.47 7.97
CA LYS A 262 -13.24 -15.16 8.80
C LYS A 262 -14.58 -15.44 8.15
N ARG A 263 -14.64 -15.76 6.85
CA ARG A 263 -15.90 -16.12 6.15
C ARG A 263 -16.11 -17.61 5.87
N LEU A 264 -15.21 -18.49 6.30
CA LEU A 264 -15.39 -19.95 6.26
C LEU A 264 -16.03 -20.53 7.55
N GLY A 265 -16.54 -19.68 8.43
CA GLY A 265 -17.23 -20.09 9.64
C GLY A 265 -18.63 -20.66 9.39
N ARG A 266 -18.75 -21.98 9.51
CA ARG A 266 -19.98 -22.82 9.56
C ARG A 266 -20.51 -23.34 8.22
N LYS A 267 -19.79 -24.26 7.55
CA LYS A 267 -20.41 -25.49 6.99
C LYS A 267 -19.48 -26.58 6.41
N GLN A 268 -18.16 -26.50 6.56
CA GLN A 268 -17.29 -27.63 6.22
C GLN A 268 -16.34 -27.91 7.37
N ALA A 269 -16.74 -28.85 8.23
CA ALA A 269 -15.75 -29.61 8.98
C ALA A 269 -14.84 -30.28 7.95
N SER A 270 -13.56 -29.92 8.01
CA SER A 270 -12.46 -30.43 7.20
C SER A 270 -12.49 -31.97 7.17
N ILE A 271 -12.61 -32.54 5.96
CA ILE A 271 -12.39 -33.97 5.69
C ILE A 271 -10.87 -34.29 5.80
N LEU A 272 -10.03 -33.28 5.99
CA LEU A 272 -8.58 -33.37 6.03
C LEU A 272 -7.99 -33.45 7.44
N ASP A 273 -8.78 -33.28 8.52
CA ASP A 273 -8.26 -33.34 9.89
C ASP A 273 -7.87 -34.75 10.35
N ASN A 274 -8.20 -35.78 9.57
CA ASN A 274 -7.88 -37.18 9.88
C ASN A 274 -6.78 -37.79 9.00
N VAL A 275 -6.10 -36.99 8.19
CA VAL A 275 -5.11 -37.51 7.24
C VAL A 275 -3.72 -37.55 7.91
N ASN A 276 -3.34 -38.75 8.36
CA ASN A 276 -2.03 -38.97 8.98
C ASN A 276 -0.92 -38.95 7.91
N ILE A 277 -0.32 -37.77 7.74
CA ILE A 277 0.70 -37.43 6.72
C ILE A 277 1.86 -38.43 6.69
N GLN A 278 2.25 -39.01 7.82
CA GLN A 278 3.31 -40.03 7.88
C GLN A 278 2.97 -41.29 7.07
N LYS A 279 1.68 -41.69 7.04
CA LYS A 279 1.25 -42.85 6.24
C LYS A 279 1.23 -42.55 4.75
N ILE A 280 0.94 -41.30 4.37
CA ILE A 280 0.97 -40.88 2.96
C ILE A 280 2.39 -40.90 2.44
N ILE A 281 3.36 -40.34 3.19
CA ILE A 281 4.76 -40.32 2.80
C ILE A 281 5.31 -41.76 2.66
N VAL A 282 5.02 -42.65 3.61
CA VAL A 282 5.45 -44.06 3.53
C VAL A 282 4.83 -44.79 2.33
N THR A 283 3.57 -44.50 2.02
CA THR A 283 2.90 -45.10 0.86
C THR A 283 3.49 -44.59 -0.46
N MET A 284 3.82 -43.29 -0.55
CA MET A 284 4.48 -42.71 -1.72
C MET A 284 5.87 -43.30 -1.95
N VAL A 285 6.65 -43.48 -0.88
CA VAL A 285 7.98 -44.09 -0.95
C VAL A 285 7.89 -45.55 -1.40
N LEU A 286 6.90 -46.32 -0.91
CA LEU A 286 6.68 -47.70 -1.35
C LEU A 286 6.29 -47.79 -2.82
N VAL A 287 5.42 -46.89 -3.30
CA VAL A 287 5.04 -46.82 -4.72
C VAL A 287 6.25 -46.44 -5.58
N PHE A 288 7.08 -45.51 -5.12
CA PHE A 288 8.30 -45.12 -5.82
C PHE A 288 9.30 -46.28 -5.92
N ILE A 289 9.54 -47.02 -4.84
CA ILE A 289 10.42 -48.21 -4.85
C ILE A 289 9.86 -49.28 -5.80
N MET A 290 8.54 -49.47 -5.82
CA MET A 290 7.90 -50.43 -6.74
C MET A 290 8.08 -50.00 -8.21
N LEU A 291 7.95 -48.70 -8.52
CA LEU A 291 8.18 -48.18 -9.86
C LEU A 291 9.64 -48.32 -10.29
N VAL A 292 10.60 -48.05 -9.39
CA VAL A 292 12.04 -48.24 -9.66
C VAL A 292 12.36 -49.71 -9.88
N ALA A 293 11.79 -50.63 -9.09
CA ALA A 293 12.00 -52.07 -9.28
C ALA A 293 11.44 -52.56 -10.63
N ILE A 294 10.27 -52.05 -11.05
CA ILE A 294 9.71 -52.34 -12.37
C ILE A 294 10.64 -51.83 -13.47
N LEU A 295 11.20 -50.62 -13.32
CA LEU A 295 12.10 -50.02 -14.30
C LEU A 295 13.43 -50.79 -14.44
N VAL A 296 13.97 -51.30 -13.32
CA VAL A 296 15.18 -52.15 -13.30
C VAL A 296 14.93 -53.52 -13.96
N ILE A 297 13.73 -54.09 -13.83
CA ILE A 297 13.38 -55.36 -14.51
C ILE A 297 13.24 -55.15 -16.03
N PHE A 298 12.77 -53.98 -16.48
CA PHE A 298 12.65 -53.65 -17.89
C PHE A 298 13.99 -53.31 -18.57
N MET A 299 14.97 -52.82 -17.82
CA MET A 299 16.36 -52.73 -18.28
C MET A 299 17.03 -54.11 -18.14
N ASN A 300 17.06 -54.88 -19.23
CA ASN A 300 17.79 -56.13 -19.32
C ASN A 300 19.31 -55.88 -19.20
N ILE A 301 19.85 -55.75 -17.98
CA ILE A 301 21.26 -55.45 -17.74
C ILE A 301 22.08 -56.75 -17.81
N THR A 302 22.71 -56.97 -18.95
CA THR A 302 23.95 -57.75 -19.06
C THR A 302 25.04 -57.04 -18.26
N PHE A 303 25.43 -57.63 -17.14
CA PHE A 303 26.62 -57.22 -16.39
C PHE A 303 27.88 -57.62 -17.16
N ILE A 304 28.51 -56.64 -17.84
CA ILE A 304 29.93 -56.75 -18.19
C ILE A 304 30.70 -55.93 -17.16
N LYS A 305 31.56 -56.66 -16.46
CA LYS A 305 32.42 -56.22 -15.38
C LYS A 305 33.75 -55.80 -15.99
N GLU A 306 34.10 -54.53 -15.92
CA GLU A 306 35.50 -54.09 -16.06
C GLU A 306 35.85 -53.11 -14.94
N GLU A 307 36.98 -53.38 -14.30
CA GLU A 307 37.55 -52.72 -13.14
C GLU A 307 38.24 -51.40 -13.53
N PRO A 308 38.39 -50.43 -12.61
CA PRO A 308 38.96 -49.13 -12.93
C PRO A 308 40.48 -49.23 -13.00
N THR A 309 41.07 -48.65 -14.05
CA THR A 309 42.51 -48.38 -14.09
C THR A 309 42.72 -46.91 -13.74
N PHE A 310 43.33 -46.68 -12.57
CA PHE A 310 43.86 -45.39 -12.17
C PHE A 310 45.09 -45.04 -13.02
N THR A 311 45.10 -43.85 -13.60
CA THR A 311 46.34 -43.10 -13.89
C THR A 311 46.07 -41.63 -13.59
N GLU A 312 46.75 -41.15 -12.56
CA GLU A 312 46.91 -39.73 -12.25
C GLU A 312 47.77 -39.06 -13.33
N GLU A 313 47.34 -37.91 -13.84
CA GLU A 313 48.25 -36.85 -14.24
C GLU A 313 47.58 -35.49 -14.01
N ASN A 314 48.28 -34.65 -13.23
CA ASN A 314 47.84 -33.37 -12.70
C ASN A 314 47.67 -32.31 -13.80
N GLN A 315 46.53 -31.61 -13.83
CA GLN A 315 46.45 -30.23 -14.30
C GLN A 315 45.47 -29.43 -13.43
N PHE A 316 46.02 -28.38 -12.80
CA PHE A 316 45.40 -27.18 -12.27
C PHE A 316 44.01 -27.31 -11.63
N GLU A 317 43.97 -27.14 -10.30
CA GLU A 317 42.76 -26.73 -9.59
C GLU A 317 42.31 -25.36 -10.12
N ASP A 318 41.33 -25.37 -11.03
CA ASP A 318 40.42 -24.24 -11.15
C ASP A 318 39.41 -24.33 -10.02
N VAL A 319 39.45 -23.29 -9.20
CA VAL A 319 38.55 -23.09 -8.08
C VAL A 319 37.18 -22.67 -8.61
N SER A 320 36.13 -23.33 -8.10
CA SER A 320 34.75 -22.85 -8.03
C SER A 320 33.86 -22.97 -9.28
N ASP A 321 33.15 -24.09 -9.39
CA ASP A 321 31.76 -24.08 -9.86
C ASP A 321 30.82 -24.04 -8.65
N SER A 322 30.70 -22.85 -8.05
CA SER A 322 29.42 -22.51 -7.43
C SER A 322 28.44 -22.28 -8.57
N GLU A 323 27.37 -23.07 -8.67
CA GLU A 323 26.25 -22.89 -9.58
C GLU A 323 25.73 -21.45 -9.53
N ARG A 324 26.30 -20.56 -10.33
CA ARG A 324 25.78 -19.21 -10.55
C ARG A 324 24.81 -19.33 -11.72
N LEU A 325 23.52 -19.33 -11.41
CA LEU A 325 22.47 -19.24 -12.40
C LEU A 325 22.69 -17.96 -13.24
N ALA A 326 23.16 -18.13 -14.47
CA ALA A 326 23.28 -17.08 -15.46
C ALA A 326 22.21 -17.30 -16.54
N TYR A 327 21.71 -16.20 -17.11
CA TYR A 327 20.65 -16.23 -18.10
C TYR A 327 21.10 -15.55 -19.39
N ALA A 328 20.35 -15.78 -20.46
CA ALA A 328 20.47 -14.99 -21.68
C ALA A 328 19.07 -14.73 -22.25
N PHE A 329 18.94 -13.70 -23.08
CA PHE A 329 17.76 -13.47 -23.89
C PHE A 329 18.07 -13.77 -25.36
N SER A 330 17.11 -14.33 -26.09
CA SER A 330 17.14 -14.22 -27.55
C SER A 330 17.16 -12.75 -27.94
N ASP A 331 17.91 -12.42 -28.99
CA ASP A 331 18.01 -11.06 -29.47
C ASP A 331 16.79 -10.67 -30.33
N ARG A 332 16.90 -9.55 -31.06
CA ARG A 332 15.84 -9.02 -31.93
C ARG A 332 15.38 -9.99 -33.03
N ASP A 333 16.23 -10.92 -33.46
CA ASP A 333 15.98 -11.85 -34.57
C ASP A 333 15.38 -13.18 -34.07
N GLY A 334 15.28 -13.35 -32.75
CA GLY A 334 14.85 -14.60 -32.13
C GLY A 334 15.97 -15.62 -32.07
N LEU A 335 15.66 -16.86 -31.70
CA LEU A 335 16.67 -17.90 -31.58
C LEU A 335 16.08 -19.28 -31.90
N THR A 336 16.77 -20.09 -32.68
CA THR A 336 16.35 -21.47 -32.89
C THR A 336 17.05 -22.37 -31.88
N ILE A 337 16.29 -23.13 -31.08
CA ILE A 337 16.85 -24.16 -30.19
C ILE A 337 16.21 -25.51 -30.54
N GLY A 338 17.02 -26.49 -30.92
CA GLY A 338 16.55 -27.87 -31.16
C GLY A 338 15.41 -28.00 -32.19
N GLY A 339 15.34 -27.06 -33.14
CA GLY A 339 14.31 -26.97 -34.18
C GLY A 339 13.06 -26.17 -33.80
N GLU A 340 13.01 -25.59 -32.60
CA GLU A 340 11.98 -24.69 -32.12
C GLU A 340 12.43 -23.22 -32.27
N GLU A 341 11.63 -22.39 -32.93
CA GLU A 341 11.89 -20.94 -33.03
C GLU A 341 11.39 -20.22 -31.77
N LEU A 342 12.32 -19.63 -31.03
CA LEU A 342 12.06 -18.79 -29.86
C LEU A 342 11.88 -17.33 -30.29
N PRO A 343 10.78 -16.67 -29.88
CA PRO A 343 10.58 -15.25 -30.14
C PRO A 343 11.67 -14.37 -29.51
N PRO A 344 11.83 -13.12 -29.96
CA PRO A 344 12.73 -12.15 -29.34
C PRO A 344 12.52 -11.97 -27.84
N TYR A 345 13.60 -11.68 -27.12
CA TYR A 345 13.63 -11.48 -25.67
C TYR A 345 13.09 -12.64 -24.81
N THR A 346 13.12 -13.86 -25.34
CA THR A 346 12.81 -15.08 -24.59
C THR A 346 13.97 -15.40 -23.64
N LEU A 347 13.68 -15.58 -22.35
CA LEU A 347 14.68 -15.92 -21.34
C LEU A 347 15.09 -17.40 -21.42
N VAL A 348 16.38 -17.66 -21.54
CA VAL A 348 16.98 -19.00 -21.55
C VAL A 348 18.06 -19.13 -20.46
N GLU A 349 18.32 -20.35 -20.00
CA GLU A 349 19.34 -20.62 -18.97
C GLU A 349 20.71 -20.84 -19.62
N VAL A 350 21.76 -20.23 -19.07
CA VAL A 350 23.15 -20.47 -19.51
C VAL A 350 23.75 -21.54 -18.63
N VAL A 351 24.04 -22.71 -19.21
CA VAL A 351 24.56 -23.90 -18.52
C VAL A 351 26.07 -23.87 -18.42
N SER A 352 26.75 -23.39 -19.47
CA SER A 352 28.19 -23.21 -19.48
C SER A 352 28.58 -22.11 -20.48
N SER A 353 29.75 -21.51 -20.27
CA SER A 353 30.30 -20.48 -21.16
C SER A 353 31.75 -20.78 -21.49
N THR A 354 32.13 -20.54 -22.74
CA THR A 354 33.54 -20.57 -23.21
C THR A 354 33.95 -19.18 -23.67
N GLU A 355 35.19 -18.98 -24.12
CA GLU A 355 35.63 -17.67 -24.62
C GLU A 355 34.75 -17.14 -25.77
N ASP A 356 34.28 -18.03 -26.66
CA ASP A 356 33.57 -17.63 -27.88
C ASP A 356 32.07 -17.96 -27.90
N THR A 357 31.59 -18.85 -27.03
CA THR A 357 30.21 -19.39 -27.12
C THR A 357 29.53 -19.54 -25.76
N TYR A 358 28.19 -19.56 -25.78
CA TYR A 358 27.36 -19.99 -24.66
C TYR A 358 26.70 -21.32 -24.96
N THR A 359 26.63 -22.22 -23.98
CA THR A 359 25.72 -23.36 -24.01
C THR A 359 24.47 -22.98 -23.23
N ILE A 360 23.37 -22.84 -23.96
CA ILE A 360 22.08 -22.46 -23.41
C ILE A 360 21.15 -23.67 -23.34
N GLN A 361 20.21 -23.62 -22.41
CA GLN A 361 19.19 -24.63 -22.22
C GLN A 361 17.81 -23.98 -22.18
N ASN A 362 16.89 -24.55 -22.95
CA ASN A 362 15.46 -24.30 -22.82
C ASN A 362 14.76 -25.65 -22.68
N LYS A 363 13.98 -25.84 -21.60
CA LYS A 363 13.35 -27.12 -21.25
C LYS A 363 14.43 -28.24 -21.19
N ASP A 364 14.27 -29.30 -21.98
CA ASP A 364 15.20 -30.44 -22.04
C ASP A 364 16.20 -30.36 -23.21
N GLN A 365 16.19 -29.27 -23.98
CA GLN A 365 17.06 -29.08 -25.14
C GLN A 365 18.21 -28.13 -24.84
N LYS A 366 19.40 -28.46 -25.36
CA LYS A 366 20.63 -27.67 -25.21
C LYS A 366 21.18 -27.32 -26.58
N GLU A 367 21.65 -26.10 -26.73
CA GLU A 367 22.28 -25.62 -27.96
C GLU A 367 23.49 -24.73 -27.62
N THR A 368 24.48 -24.74 -28.50
CA THR A 368 25.66 -23.88 -28.40
C THR A 368 25.52 -22.75 -29.40
N VAL A 369 25.55 -21.52 -28.90
CA VAL A 369 25.33 -20.29 -29.67
C VAL A 369 26.53 -19.36 -29.55
N GLY A 370 26.77 -18.54 -30.57
CA GLY A 370 27.71 -17.44 -30.51
C GLY A 370 27.35 -16.43 -29.42
N ARG A 371 28.34 -15.71 -28.89
CA ARG A 371 28.12 -14.68 -27.86
C ARG A 371 27.32 -13.48 -28.38
N ASP A 372 27.33 -13.25 -29.68
CA ASP A 372 26.62 -12.18 -30.40
C ASP A 372 25.18 -12.54 -30.76
N GLU A 373 24.81 -13.82 -30.72
CA GLU A 373 23.46 -14.31 -31.04
C GLU A 373 22.48 -14.18 -29.86
N VAL A 374 22.97 -13.83 -28.67
CA VAL A 374 22.15 -13.73 -27.45
C VAL A 374 22.57 -12.55 -26.58
N ILE A 375 21.61 -11.97 -25.86
CA ILE A 375 21.88 -10.92 -24.88
C ILE A 375 22.18 -11.59 -23.54
N TYR A 376 23.46 -11.70 -23.19
CA TYR A 376 23.86 -12.28 -21.91
C TYR A 376 23.38 -11.43 -20.72
N PHE A 377 22.73 -12.08 -19.76
CA PHE A 377 22.15 -11.43 -18.59
C PHE A 377 22.45 -12.19 -17.30
N ASN A 378 23.20 -11.55 -16.41
CA ASN A 378 23.47 -12.04 -15.07
C ASN A 378 23.01 -10.99 -14.06
N PRO A 379 21.94 -11.24 -13.28
CA PRO A 379 21.45 -10.29 -12.28
C PRO A 379 22.49 -9.82 -11.24
N ALA A 380 23.57 -10.59 -11.05
CA ALA A 380 24.67 -10.25 -10.14
C ALA A 380 25.80 -9.42 -10.80
N SER A 381 25.74 -9.18 -12.11
CA SER A 381 26.71 -8.35 -12.83
C SER A 381 26.53 -6.86 -12.52
N LEU A 382 27.60 -6.10 -12.70
CA LEU A 382 27.57 -4.64 -12.67
C LEU A 382 27.05 -4.13 -14.02
N TYR A 383 25.97 -3.37 -13.98
CA TYR A 383 25.35 -2.71 -15.13
C TYR A 383 25.36 -1.20 -14.93
N THR A 384 25.17 -0.46 -16.02
CA THR A 384 24.97 0.99 -15.96
C THR A 384 23.76 1.29 -15.08
N GLU A 385 23.94 2.10 -14.04
CA GLU A 385 22.81 2.56 -13.22
C GLU A 385 22.01 3.61 -13.99
N GLY A 386 20.69 3.48 -13.99
CA GLY A 386 19.77 4.45 -14.55
C GLY A 386 18.61 4.70 -13.60
N ASP A 387 18.19 5.95 -13.49
CA ASP A 387 16.92 6.26 -12.86
C ASP A 387 15.77 5.83 -13.79
N PHE A 388 14.77 5.13 -13.23
CA PHE A 388 13.69 4.56 -14.04
C PHE A 388 12.89 5.66 -14.74
N MET A 389 12.58 6.76 -14.05
CA MET A 389 11.80 7.87 -14.60
C MET A 389 12.59 8.64 -15.67
N ASP A 390 13.90 8.82 -15.47
CA ASP A 390 14.81 9.37 -16.46
C ASP A 390 14.93 8.50 -17.72
N LEU A 391 14.79 7.18 -17.61
CA LEU A 391 14.77 6.30 -18.78
C LEU A 391 13.38 6.26 -19.42
N LEU A 392 12.33 6.35 -18.62
CA LEU A 392 10.93 6.36 -19.07
C LEU A 392 10.65 7.50 -20.06
N GLN A 393 11.30 8.66 -19.94
CA GLN A 393 11.12 9.78 -20.89
C GLN A 393 11.50 9.43 -22.34
N TYR A 394 12.28 8.37 -22.55
CA TYR A 394 12.71 7.88 -23.87
C TYR A 394 11.80 6.75 -24.42
N THR A 395 10.69 6.46 -23.73
CA THR A 395 9.74 5.40 -24.08
C THR A 395 8.52 5.97 -24.82
N ASP A 396 7.72 5.14 -25.46
CA ASP A 396 6.48 5.57 -26.11
C ASP A 396 5.55 6.32 -25.11
N PRO A 397 4.89 7.43 -25.50
CA PRO A 397 4.01 8.19 -24.61
C PRO A 397 2.91 7.38 -23.93
N VAL A 398 2.43 6.31 -24.55
CA VAL A 398 1.45 5.40 -23.93
C VAL A 398 2.04 4.76 -22.68
N ILE A 399 3.32 4.38 -22.72
CA ILE A 399 4.04 3.82 -21.58
C ILE A 399 4.35 4.91 -20.57
N GLN A 400 4.87 6.06 -20.99
CA GLN A 400 5.20 7.16 -20.08
C GLN A 400 4.05 7.51 -19.13
N ASN A 401 2.83 7.58 -19.67
CA ASN A 401 1.65 7.98 -18.91
C ASN A 401 0.97 6.84 -18.13
N ASN A 402 1.25 5.58 -18.48
CA ASN A 402 0.50 4.43 -17.96
C ASN A 402 1.38 3.27 -17.49
N TYR A 403 2.70 3.46 -17.35
CA TYR A 403 3.64 2.38 -17.04
C TYR A 403 3.23 1.59 -15.79
N LEU A 404 2.74 2.24 -14.73
CA LEU A 404 2.26 1.58 -13.51
C LEU A 404 1.13 0.58 -13.75
N PHE A 405 0.24 0.87 -14.70
CA PHE A 405 -0.84 -0.05 -15.03
C PHE A 405 -0.29 -1.32 -15.71
N TYR A 406 0.62 -1.16 -16.66
CA TYR A 406 1.17 -2.27 -17.42
C TYR A 406 2.24 -3.06 -16.67
N SER A 407 3.07 -2.39 -15.87
CA SER A 407 4.10 -3.05 -15.07
C SER A 407 3.54 -3.80 -13.86
N ASN A 408 2.32 -3.47 -13.40
CA ASN A 408 1.66 -4.20 -12.30
C ASN A 408 1.38 -5.69 -12.58
N TYR A 409 1.46 -6.11 -13.85
CA TYR A 409 1.34 -7.53 -14.21
C TYR A 409 2.68 -8.27 -14.17
N LEU A 410 3.81 -7.57 -14.09
CA LEU A 410 5.13 -8.20 -13.96
C LEU A 410 5.26 -8.93 -12.63
N ASN A 411 5.96 -10.07 -12.66
CA ASN A 411 6.07 -11.06 -11.59
C ASN A 411 4.72 -11.62 -11.12
N GLY A 412 3.64 -11.36 -11.86
CA GLY A 412 2.30 -11.88 -11.63
C GLY A 412 2.01 -13.16 -12.40
N ASP A 413 0.81 -13.69 -12.16
CA ASP A 413 0.31 -14.90 -12.81
C ASP A 413 -0.19 -14.60 -14.23
N ARG A 414 0.23 -15.43 -15.19
CA ARG A 414 -0.14 -15.33 -16.60
C ARG A 414 -1.66 -15.46 -16.80
N GLU A 415 -2.32 -16.35 -16.06
CA GLU A 415 -3.78 -16.54 -16.16
C GLU A 415 -4.51 -15.26 -15.75
N PHE A 416 -4.01 -14.57 -14.71
CA PHE A 416 -4.56 -13.28 -14.29
C PHE A 416 -4.37 -12.21 -15.36
N LEU A 417 -3.21 -12.13 -16.02
CA LEU A 417 -2.99 -11.21 -17.13
C LEU A 417 -3.97 -11.49 -18.29
N GLU A 418 -4.10 -12.75 -18.72
CA GLU A 418 -4.98 -13.17 -19.82
C GLU A 418 -6.47 -12.89 -19.57
N GLN A 419 -6.90 -12.84 -18.30
CA GLN A 419 -8.27 -12.48 -17.94
C GLN A 419 -8.54 -10.96 -17.96
N ASN A 420 -7.49 -10.13 -17.88
CA ASN A 420 -7.61 -8.68 -17.71
C ASN A 420 -7.11 -7.86 -18.91
N ILE A 421 -6.31 -8.47 -19.80
CA ILE A 421 -5.76 -7.83 -21.00
C ILE A 421 -6.16 -8.64 -22.24
N THR A 422 -6.60 -7.93 -23.28
CA THR A 422 -6.88 -8.52 -24.58
C THR A 422 -5.59 -8.60 -25.40
N PHE A 423 -5.36 -9.71 -26.08
CA PHE A 423 -4.17 -9.96 -26.90
C PHE A 423 -4.52 -10.09 -28.38
N ASP A 424 -3.73 -9.47 -29.25
CA ASP A 424 -3.78 -9.69 -30.70
C ASP A 424 -3.12 -11.02 -31.08
N SER A 425 -2.06 -11.39 -30.36
CA SER A 425 -1.41 -12.69 -30.46
C SER A 425 -0.93 -13.16 -29.09
N LEU A 426 -1.09 -14.44 -28.81
CA LEU A 426 -0.73 -15.05 -27.53
C LEU A 426 -0.18 -16.46 -27.78
N ASP A 427 1.04 -16.72 -27.33
CA ASP A 427 1.72 -18.01 -27.42
C ASP A 427 2.35 -18.40 -26.07
N GLU A 428 3.16 -19.47 -26.03
CA GLU A 428 3.75 -19.94 -24.78
C GLU A 428 4.84 -19.00 -24.20
N TYR A 429 5.45 -18.17 -25.05
CA TYR A 429 6.57 -17.29 -24.71
C TYR A 429 6.17 -15.83 -24.55
N GLN A 430 5.16 -15.36 -25.28
CA GLN A 430 4.78 -13.96 -25.29
C GLN A 430 3.30 -13.69 -25.60
N GLY A 431 2.84 -12.49 -25.24
CA GLY A 431 1.50 -11.98 -25.56
C GLY A 431 1.56 -10.52 -26.00
N LYS A 432 1.12 -10.22 -27.22
CA LYS A 432 1.04 -8.86 -27.78
C LYS A 432 -0.30 -8.21 -27.46
N VAL A 433 -0.28 -7.11 -26.72
CA VAL A 433 -1.48 -6.43 -26.24
C VAL A 433 -2.26 -5.82 -27.41
N ALA A 434 -3.57 -6.04 -27.44
CA ALA A 434 -4.41 -5.61 -28.53
C ALA A 434 -4.46 -4.08 -28.66
N GLY A 435 -3.97 -3.55 -29.78
CA GLY A 435 -3.98 -2.13 -30.09
C GLY A 435 -3.02 -1.25 -29.26
N ILE A 436 -2.07 -1.86 -28.54
CA ILE A 436 -1.09 -1.15 -27.70
C ILE A 436 0.29 -1.74 -27.97
N PRO A 437 1.36 -0.93 -28.15
CA PRO A 437 2.70 -1.42 -28.45
C PRO A 437 3.39 -2.01 -27.21
N ILE A 438 2.78 -3.05 -26.63
CA ILE A 438 3.28 -3.78 -25.48
C ILE A 438 3.24 -5.27 -25.79
N THR A 439 4.35 -5.95 -25.52
CA THR A 439 4.44 -7.40 -25.54
C THR A 439 4.84 -7.89 -24.15
N TYR A 440 4.04 -8.73 -23.52
CA TYR A 440 4.45 -9.41 -22.28
C TYR A 440 5.21 -10.68 -22.61
N HIS A 441 6.27 -10.98 -21.84
CA HIS A 441 7.04 -12.23 -21.98
C HIS A 441 6.81 -13.14 -20.77
N PHE A 442 6.70 -14.44 -21.06
CA PHE A 442 6.31 -15.46 -20.11
C PHE A 442 7.42 -16.47 -19.85
N ARG A 443 7.48 -16.95 -18.61
CA ARG A 443 8.25 -18.11 -18.20
C ARG A 443 7.31 -19.05 -17.47
N GLY A 444 6.81 -20.07 -18.17
CA GLY A 444 5.73 -20.90 -17.65
C GLY A 444 4.48 -20.06 -17.35
N ASN A 445 4.04 -20.06 -16.10
CA ASN A 445 2.85 -19.29 -15.67
C ASN A 445 3.18 -17.89 -15.13
N THR A 446 4.42 -17.42 -15.24
CA THR A 446 4.85 -16.11 -14.72
C THR A 446 5.08 -15.12 -15.84
N VAL A 447 4.58 -13.90 -15.69
CA VAL A 447 4.91 -12.76 -16.55
C VAL A 447 6.20 -12.12 -16.04
N PHE A 448 7.33 -12.34 -16.70
CA PHE A 448 8.63 -11.91 -16.14
C PHE A 448 9.13 -10.58 -16.72
N SER A 449 8.69 -10.21 -17.93
CA SER A 449 9.07 -8.93 -18.54
C SER A 449 8.00 -8.37 -19.47
N MET A 450 8.14 -7.09 -19.79
CA MET A 450 7.33 -6.40 -20.79
C MET A 450 8.23 -5.63 -21.76
N GLU A 451 8.02 -5.87 -23.05
CA GLU A 451 8.60 -5.12 -24.15
C GLU A 451 7.66 -3.98 -24.58
N PHE A 452 8.23 -2.83 -24.93
CA PHE A 452 7.51 -1.69 -25.51
C PHE A 452 8.43 -0.79 -26.34
N ASP A 453 7.83 0.06 -27.17
CA ASP A 453 8.56 0.93 -28.09
C ASP A 453 9.18 2.15 -27.39
N GLY A 454 10.28 2.64 -27.96
CA GLY A 454 10.87 3.94 -27.64
C GLY A 454 10.11 5.09 -28.30
N ILE A 455 10.34 6.33 -27.81
CA ILE A 455 9.76 7.52 -28.43
C ILE A 455 10.26 7.70 -29.88
N GLU A 456 9.44 8.30 -30.74
CA GLU A 456 9.90 8.70 -32.09
C GLU A 456 11.08 9.69 -32.00
N ASN A 457 12.09 9.52 -32.86
CA ASN A 457 13.33 10.30 -32.86
C ASN A 457 14.06 10.26 -31.50
N ASN A 458 14.17 9.06 -30.91
CA ASN A 458 14.78 8.85 -29.61
C ASN A 458 16.25 9.33 -29.54
N SER A 459 16.53 10.31 -28.66
CA SER A 459 17.86 10.89 -28.46
C SER A 459 18.73 10.15 -27.43
N ILE A 460 18.25 9.06 -26.83
CA ILE A 460 18.91 8.42 -25.68
C ILE A 460 20.37 7.99 -25.97
N VAL A 461 20.66 7.53 -27.19
CA VAL A 461 22.01 7.10 -27.58
C VAL A 461 23.00 8.25 -27.44
N GLU A 462 22.61 9.45 -27.87
CA GLU A 462 23.43 10.66 -27.76
C GLU A 462 23.45 11.20 -26.32
N ASP A 463 22.28 11.30 -25.68
CA ASP A 463 22.12 11.89 -24.35
C ASP A 463 22.87 11.09 -23.26
N LYS A 464 22.79 9.75 -23.34
CA LYS A 464 23.43 8.82 -22.39
C LYS A 464 24.77 8.28 -22.91
N LYS A 465 25.20 8.67 -24.11
CA LYS A 465 26.46 8.25 -24.76
C LYS A 465 26.61 6.73 -24.86
N LEU A 466 25.56 6.07 -25.32
CA LEU A 466 25.53 4.62 -25.45
C LEU A 466 26.44 4.17 -26.61
N SER A 467 27.28 3.17 -26.36
CA SER A 467 28.26 2.68 -27.34
C SER A 467 27.94 1.29 -27.88
N SER A 468 26.93 0.63 -27.34
CA SER A 468 26.51 -0.72 -27.73
C SER A 468 25.07 -0.71 -28.26
N ASP A 469 24.79 -1.65 -29.17
CA ASP A 469 23.47 -1.79 -29.80
C ASP A 469 22.41 -2.21 -28.78
N VAL A 470 22.82 -2.99 -27.78
CA VAL A 470 22.01 -3.34 -26.62
C VAL A 470 22.68 -2.80 -25.37
N THR A 471 21.93 -2.08 -24.54
CA THR A 471 22.39 -1.57 -23.24
C THR A 471 21.46 -2.05 -22.14
N ILE A 472 22.04 -2.59 -21.07
CA ILE A 472 21.29 -3.02 -19.88
C ILE A 472 21.49 -1.98 -18.78
N PHE A 473 20.39 -1.38 -18.34
CA PHE A 473 20.33 -0.47 -17.21
C PHE A 473 19.83 -1.20 -15.98
N ARG A 474 20.53 -1.03 -14.87
CA ARG A 474 20.01 -1.37 -13.55
C ARG A 474 19.18 -0.20 -13.05
N VAL A 475 17.92 -0.46 -12.73
CA VAL A 475 16.97 0.53 -12.23
C VAL A 475 16.44 0.10 -10.87
N ASP A 476 15.83 1.02 -10.12
CA ASP A 476 15.22 0.68 -8.83
C ASP A 476 14.13 -0.37 -9.01
N GLY A 477 14.33 -1.53 -8.37
CA GLY A 477 13.41 -2.66 -8.44
C GLY A 477 13.53 -3.55 -9.69
N GLY A 478 14.53 -3.38 -10.55
CA GLY A 478 14.61 -4.21 -11.77
C GLY A 478 15.73 -3.88 -12.75
N PHE A 479 15.49 -4.19 -14.03
CA PHE A 479 16.38 -3.93 -15.14
C PHE A 479 15.59 -3.43 -16.36
N MET A 480 16.17 -2.48 -17.09
CA MET A 480 15.67 -2.04 -18.39
C MET A 480 16.72 -2.36 -19.46
N ILE A 481 16.35 -3.13 -20.46
CA ILE A 481 17.18 -3.44 -21.62
C ILE A 481 16.72 -2.52 -22.75
N TYR A 482 17.63 -1.72 -23.28
CA TYR A 482 17.38 -0.88 -24.45
C TYR A 482 18.08 -1.46 -25.66
N ASP A 483 17.33 -1.62 -26.73
CA ASP A 483 17.82 -1.98 -28.05
C ASP A 483 17.75 -0.76 -28.98
N SER A 484 18.91 -0.23 -29.35
CA SER A 484 19.04 1.00 -30.12
C SER A 484 18.72 0.84 -31.60
N GLN A 485 18.91 -0.34 -32.21
CA GLN A 485 18.56 -0.51 -33.63
C GLN A 485 17.06 -0.75 -33.82
N ALA A 486 16.40 -1.40 -32.86
CA ALA A 486 14.96 -1.62 -32.89
C ALA A 486 14.17 -0.46 -32.28
N ASN A 487 14.82 0.43 -31.53
CA ASN A 487 14.20 1.43 -30.67
C ASN A 487 13.17 0.79 -29.72
N LYS A 488 13.58 -0.28 -29.04
CA LYS A 488 12.72 -1.05 -28.14
C LYS A 488 13.31 -1.16 -26.75
N TRP A 489 12.41 -1.27 -25.78
CA TRP A 489 12.71 -1.45 -24.38
C TRP A 489 12.15 -2.77 -23.91
N ASN A 490 12.88 -3.48 -23.05
CA ASN A 490 12.38 -4.61 -22.29
C ASN A 490 12.58 -4.33 -20.79
N TYR A 491 11.49 -4.27 -20.04
CA TYR A 491 11.49 -3.98 -18.61
C TYR A 491 11.19 -5.24 -17.78
N MET A 492 12.03 -5.48 -16.79
CA MET A 492 11.95 -6.59 -15.86
C MET A 492 11.95 -6.07 -14.42
N MET A 493 11.04 -6.59 -13.60
CA MET A 493 11.03 -6.35 -12.15
C MET A 493 11.70 -7.51 -11.42
N ARG A 494 12.43 -7.20 -10.35
CA ARG A 494 13.16 -8.19 -9.55
C ARG A 494 12.26 -8.99 -8.61
#